data_AF-A0A511Z601-F1
#
_entry.id   AF-A0A511Z601-F1
#
_cell.length_a   1.000
_cell.length_b   1.000
_cell.length_c   1.000
_cell.angle_alpha   90.00
_cell.angle_beta   90.00
_cell.angle_gamma   90.00
#
_symmetry.space_group_name_H-M   'P 1'
#
loop_
_entity.id
_entity.type
_entity.pdbx_description
1 polymer ?
#
loop_
_entity_poly.entity_id
_entity_poly.type
_entity_poly.pdbx_seq_one_letter_code
_entity_poly.pdbx_strand_id
1 'polypeptide(L)'
;MADFFYAVILVVMLVGILTFVIIFSRKEKEKAKKIDNIYSAISISNITSITGIAQTLGLSIDETKGLIEEIIKKTKNNKRDYKLLKNAYIDYSKNEVILNPKANYNVLNKTIDYVIEGFALKKKIKKDWICKHCNTLNNTKFYNCHSCGANRREVK
;
A
#
# COMPACT_ATOMS: atom_id res chain seq x y z
N MET A 1 -54.14 13.92 31.31
CA MET A 1 -53.22 15.00 30.84
C MET A 1 -51.75 14.66 31.10
N ALA A 2 -51.39 14.16 32.30
CA ALA A 2 -50.00 13.78 32.61
C ALA A 2 -49.39 12.78 31.61
N ASP A 3 -50.14 11.74 31.22
CA ASP A 3 -49.64 10.70 30.29
C ASP A 3 -49.26 11.26 28.90
N PHE A 4 -49.98 12.29 28.43
CA PHE A 4 -49.68 12.96 27.19
C PHE A 4 -48.36 13.75 27.28
N PHE A 5 -48.12 14.45 28.40
CA PHE A 5 -46.86 15.15 28.62
C PHE A 5 -45.67 14.18 28.68
N TYR A 6 -45.82 13.03 29.34
CA TYR A 6 -44.78 12.00 29.37
C TYR A 6 -44.47 11.45 27.97
N ALA A 7 -45.49 11.18 27.15
CA ALA A 7 -45.30 10.72 25.78
C ALA A 7 -44.53 11.74 24.93
N VAL A 8 -44.86 13.02 25.04
CA VAL A 8 -44.17 14.10 24.30
C VAL A 8 -42.70 14.20 24.75
N ILE A 9 -42.42 14.18 26.05
CA ILE A 9 -41.05 14.23 26.58
C ILE A 9 -40.23 13.04 26.07
N LEU A 10 -40.81 11.84 26.08
CA LEU A 10 -40.15 10.62 25.62
C LEU A 10 -39.81 10.70 24.13
N VAL A 11 -40.71 11.21 23.29
CA VAL A 11 -40.44 11.41 21.85
C VAL A 11 -39.32 12.41 21.63
N VAL A 12 -39.33 13.55 22.34
CA VAL A 12 -38.26 14.57 22.24
C VAL A 12 -36.91 14.00 22.64
N MET A 13 -36.85 13.23 23.73
CA MET A 13 -35.63 12.53 24.16
C MET A 13 -35.13 11.54 23.12
N LEU A 14 -36.02 10.74 22.53
CA LEU A 14 -35.64 9.78 21.47
C LEU A 14 -35.09 10.48 20.22
N VAL A 15 -35.72 11.56 19.78
CA VAL A 15 -35.25 12.37 18.64
C VAL A 15 -33.90 13.01 18.95
N GLY A 16 -33.70 13.51 20.17
CA GLY A 16 -32.42 14.05 20.63
C GLY A 16 -31.30 13.01 20.60
N ILE A 17 -31.57 11.79 21.08
CA ILE A 17 -30.61 10.68 21.06
C ILE A 17 -30.29 10.28 19.60
N LEU A 18 -31.30 10.12 18.75
CA LEU A 18 -31.12 9.75 17.34
C LEU A 18 -30.26 10.77 16.58
N THR A 19 -30.55 12.06 16.73
CA THR A 19 -29.78 13.13 16.08
C THR A 19 -28.34 13.17 16.57
N PHE A 20 -28.11 13.00 17.88
CA PHE A 20 -26.77 12.91 18.47
C PHE A 20 -25.96 11.74 17.89
N VAL A 21 -26.56 10.55 17.81
CA VAL A 21 -25.91 9.35 17.24
C VAL A 21 -25.53 9.56 15.77
N ILE A 22 -26.40 10.19 14.98
CA ILE A 22 -26.13 10.48 13.56
C ILE A 22 -24.94 11.44 13.41
N ILE A 23 -24.90 12.51 14.21
CA ILE A 23 -23.81 13.50 14.17
C ILE A 23 -22.48 12.85 14.57
N PHE A 24 -22.48 12.08 15.65
CA PHE A 24 -21.29 11.37 16.12
C PHE A 24 -20.76 10.40 15.05
N SER A 25 -21.65 9.64 14.41
CA SER A 25 -21.32 8.70 13.34
C SER A 25 -20.69 9.40 12.13
N ARG A 26 -21.18 10.58 11.75
CA ARG A 26 -20.60 11.37 10.64
C ARG A 26 -19.19 11.84 10.95
N LYS A 27 -18.97 12.33 12.18
CA LYS A 27 -17.67 12.80 12.65
C LYS A 27 -16.62 11.67 12.64
N GLU A 28 -17.01 10.47 13.06
CA GLU A 28 -16.11 9.31 12.99
C GLU A 28 -15.77 8.90 11.56
N LYS A 29 -16.75 8.90 10.65
CA LYS A 29 -16.51 8.59 9.23
C LYS A 29 -15.57 9.59 8.56
N GLU A 30 -15.74 10.88 8.82
CA GLU A 30 -14.86 11.92 8.29
C GLU A 30 -13.42 11.75 8.82
N LYS A 31 -13.28 11.46 10.11
CA LYS A 31 -11.99 11.20 10.75
C LYS A 31 -11.30 9.97 10.17
N ALA A 32 -12.04 8.87 9.93
CA ALA A 32 -11.51 7.67 9.29
C ALA A 32 -11.00 7.97 7.88
N LYS A 33 -11.75 8.76 7.09
CA LYS A 33 -11.33 9.19 5.75
C LYS A 33 -10.02 10.01 5.78
N LYS A 34 -9.88 10.92 6.75
CA LYS A 34 -8.64 11.70 6.93
C LYS A 34 -7.45 10.78 7.26
N ILE A 35 -7.66 9.79 8.12
CA ILE A 35 -6.64 8.78 8.46
C ILE A 35 -6.18 8.00 7.21
N ASP A 36 -7.13 7.54 6.39
CA ASP A 36 -6.80 6.79 5.17
C ASP A 36 -6.05 7.65 4.15
N ASN A 37 -6.39 8.94 4.04
CA ASN A 37 -5.67 9.89 3.20
C ASN A 37 -4.23 10.12 3.70
N ILE A 38 -4.03 10.27 5.01
CA ILE A 38 -2.68 10.38 5.61
C ILE A 38 -1.87 9.12 5.30
N TYR A 39 -2.45 7.95 5.51
CA TYR A 39 -1.76 6.69 5.20
C TYR A 39 -1.40 6.59 3.71
N SER A 40 -2.29 7.02 2.83
CA SER A 40 -2.05 7.03 1.38
C SER A 40 -0.91 7.98 1.01
N ALA A 41 -0.86 9.18 1.61
CA ALA A 41 0.23 10.14 1.39
C ALA A 41 1.60 9.56 1.84
N ILE A 42 1.63 8.85 2.96
CA ILE A 42 2.87 8.22 3.46
C ILE A 42 3.26 7.01 2.60
N SER A 43 2.30 6.15 2.24
CA SER A 43 2.57 4.88 1.57
C SER A 43 2.80 4.97 0.07
N ILE A 44 2.10 5.87 -0.62
CA ILE A 44 2.16 6.03 -2.08
C ILE A 44 3.15 7.15 -2.43
N SER A 45 3.03 8.30 -1.78
CA SER A 45 3.83 9.48 -2.11
C SER A 45 5.14 9.55 -1.31
N ASN A 46 5.36 8.63 -0.37
CA ASN A 46 6.55 8.57 0.48
C ASN A 46 6.83 9.88 1.23
N ILE A 47 5.78 10.65 1.53
CA ILE A 47 5.89 11.91 2.26
C ILE A 47 5.97 11.57 3.75
N THR A 48 7.14 11.76 4.36
CA THR A 48 7.36 11.53 5.80
C THR A 48 7.33 12.82 6.62
N SER A 49 7.48 13.98 5.99
CA SER A 49 7.34 15.29 6.64
C SER A 49 5.89 15.53 7.03
N ILE A 50 5.65 15.82 8.31
CA ILE A 50 4.31 16.16 8.83
C ILE A 50 3.79 17.42 8.14
N THR A 51 4.67 18.39 7.89
CA THR A 51 4.33 19.64 7.19
C THR A 51 3.90 19.37 5.76
N GLY A 52 4.60 18.48 5.05
CA GLY A 52 4.23 18.06 3.71
C GLY A 52 2.87 17.34 3.67
N ILE A 53 2.61 16.46 4.64
CA ILE A 53 1.31 15.77 4.76
C ILE A 53 0.19 16.79 5.04
N ALA A 54 0.41 17.70 5.99
CA ALA A 54 -0.56 18.73 6.38
C ALA A 54 -0.92 19.63 5.19
N GLN A 55 0.07 20.11 4.45
CA GLN A 55 -0.14 20.92 3.24
C GLN A 55 -0.89 20.15 2.15
N THR A 56 -0.50 18.89 1.89
CA THR A 56 -1.14 18.05 0.86
C THR A 56 -2.62 17.80 1.16
N LEU A 57 -2.98 17.69 2.44
CA LEU A 57 -4.34 17.36 2.87
C LEU A 57 -5.16 18.57 3.30
N GLY A 58 -4.58 19.77 3.30
CA GLY A 58 -5.24 20.98 3.80
C GLY A 58 -5.59 20.91 5.28
N LEU A 59 -4.78 20.22 6.09
CA LEU A 59 -4.98 20.04 7.52
C LEU A 59 -4.02 20.94 8.32
N SER A 60 -4.37 21.23 9.57
CA SER A 60 -3.42 21.86 10.48
C SER A 60 -2.31 20.88 10.89
N ILE A 61 -1.14 21.40 11.25
CA ILE A 61 -0.01 20.57 11.68
C ILE A 61 -0.38 19.76 12.93
N ASP A 62 -1.06 20.38 13.90
CA ASP A 62 -1.45 19.72 15.15
C ASP A 62 -2.52 18.64 14.93
N GLU A 63 -3.51 18.90 14.07
CA GLU A 63 -4.48 17.88 13.67
C GLU A 63 -3.79 16.70 12.98
N THR A 64 -2.85 16.99 12.07
CA THR A 64 -2.07 15.97 11.36
C THR A 64 -1.26 15.12 12.34
N LYS A 65 -0.59 15.73 13.32
CA LYS A 65 0.13 15.03 14.39
C LYS A 65 -0.80 14.10 15.18
N GLY A 66 -1.93 14.62 15.66
CA GLY A 66 -2.90 13.84 16.42
C GLY A 66 -3.45 12.63 15.64
N LEU A 67 -3.71 12.80 14.34
CA LEU A 67 -4.15 11.71 13.48
C LEU A 67 -3.05 10.66 13.25
N ILE A 68 -1.79 11.07 13.05
CA ILE A 68 -0.66 10.14 12.88
C ILE A 68 -0.42 9.34 14.18
N GLU A 69 -0.45 9.99 15.34
CA GLU A 69 -0.32 9.32 16.64
C GLU A 69 -1.43 8.29 16.85
N GLU A 70 -2.65 8.63 16.46
CA GLU A 70 -3.78 7.70 16.52
C GLU A 70 -3.57 6.49 15.61
N ILE A 71 -3.05 6.68 14.39
CA ILE A 71 -2.73 5.58 13.48
C ILE A 71 -1.64 4.68 14.09
N ILE A 72 -0.57 5.27 14.61
CA ILE A 72 0.52 4.54 15.29
C ILE A 72 -0.01 3.77 16.51
N LYS A 73 -0.96 4.33 17.26
CA LYS A 73 -1.59 3.65 18.39
C LYS A 73 -2.48 2.48 17.92
N LYS A 74 -3.26 2.67 16.86
CA LYS A 74 -4.12 1.63 16.28
C LYS A 74 -3.31 0.46 15.71
N THR A 75 -2.17 0.72 15.07
CA THR A 75 -1.30 -0.33 14.52
C THR A 75 -0.63 -1.21 15.57
N LYS A 76 -0.47 -0.72 16.81
CA LYS A 76 0.00 -1.56 17.93
C LYS A 76 -1.01 -2.66 18.29
N ASN A 77 -2.31 -2.33 18.21
CA ASN A 77 -3.38 -3.23 18.64
C ASN A 77 -3.96 -4.08 17.50
N ASN A 78 -3.97 -3.57 16.27
CA ASN A 78 -4.55 -4.24 15.11
C ASN A 78 -3.46 -4.67 14.11
N LYS A 79 -3.44 -5.96 13.75
CA LYS A 79 -2.38 -6.56 12.91
C LYS A 79 -2.53 -6.31 11.41
N ARG A 80 -3.70 -5.89 10.91
CA ARG A 80 -3.97 -5.88 9.46
C ARG A 80 -3.88 -4.49 8.84
N ASP A 81 -4.41 -3.48 9.51
CA ASP A 81 -4.56 -2.15 8.93
C ASP A 81 -3.30 -1.31 9.19
N TYR A 82 -2.82 -0.61 8.16
CA TYR A 82 -1.67 0.31 8.21
C TYR A 82 -0.29 -0.31 8.56
N LYS A 83 0.03 -1.49 8.00
CA LYS A 83 1.29 -2.22 8.26
C LYS A 83 2.58 -1.40 8.14
N LEU A 84 2.63 -0.43 7.23
CA LEU A 84 3.81 0.43 7.02
C LEU A 84 4.13 1.29 8.25
N LEU A 85 3.12 1.65 9.04
CA LEU A 85 3.26 2.47 10.24
C LEU A 85 3.43 1.63 11.51
N LYS A 86 3.62 0.32 11.38
CA LYS A 86 3.88 -0.54 12.53
C LYS A 86 5.23 -0.19 13.15
N ASN A 87 5.20 0.22 14.41
CA ASN A 87 6.37 0.73 15.15
C ASN A 87 6.98 2.01 14.55
N ALA A 88 6.22 2.77 13.76
CA ALA A 88 6.62 4.12 13.41
C ALA A 88 6.52 5.03 14.66
N TYR A 89 7.28 6.11 14.66
CA TYR A 89 7.21 7.16 15.68
C TYR A 89 7.36 8.53 15.05
N ILE A 90 6.94 9.57 15.76
CA ILE A 90 7.09 10.95 15.33
C ILE A 90 8.35 11.53 15.96
N ASP A 91 9.25 12.06 15.14
CA ASP A 91 10.34 12.93 15.59
C ASP A 91 9.81 14.37 15.65
N TYR A 92 9.45 14.83 16.86
CA TYR A 92 8.93 16.18 17.07
C TYR A 92 9.94 17.28 16.78
N SER A 93 11.24 16.99 16.85
CA SER A 93 12.29 17.99 16.59
C SER A 93 12.36 18.32 15.10
N LYS A 94 12.15 17.31 14.26
CA LYS A 94 12.19 17.43 12.80
C LYS A 94 10.81 17.57 12.16
N ASN A 95 9.74 17.34 12.93
CA ASN A 95 8.37 17.20 12.41
C ASN A 95 8.28 16.14 11.31
N GLU A 96 8.87 14.97 11.55
CA GLU A 96 8.92 13.85 10.60
C GLU A 96 8.38 12.57 11.22
N VAL A 97 7.74 11.75 10.40
CA VAL A 97 7.34 10.39 10.75
C VAL A 97 8.48 9.44 10.37
N ILE A 98 9.11 8.86 11.37
CA ILE A 98 10.16 7.87 11.18
C ILE A 98 9.53 6.49 11.04
N LEU A 99 9.61 5.93 9.84
CA LEU A 99 9.10 4.60 9.52
C LEU A 99 10.08 3.53 9.99
N ASN A 100 9.55 2.42 10.51
CA ASN A 100 10.40 1.28 10.84
C ASN A 100 10.88 0.61 9.53
N PRO A 101 12.19 0.53 9.25
CA PRO A 101 12.70 -0.06 8.02
C PRO A 101 12.25 -1.52 7.86
N LYS A 102 12.10 -2.26 8.96
CA LYS A 102 11.65 -3.67 8.94
C LYS A 102 10.17 -3.82 8.55
N ALA A 103 9.35 -2.78 8.71
CA ALA A 103 7.95 -2.78 8.30
C ALA A 103 7.78 -2.48 6.80
N ASN A 104 8.75 -1.82 6.17
CA ASN A 104 8.69 -1.34 4.79
C ASN A 104 8.94 -2.44 3.75
N TYR A 105 9.77 -3.45 4.07
CA TYR A 105 10.20 -4.49 3.12
C TYR A 105 9.09 -5.37 2.53
N ASN A 106 7.91 -5.48 3.16
CA ASN A 106 6.88 -6.42 2.71
C ASN A 106 5.85 -5.83 1.73
N VAL A 107 5.72 -4.50 1.64
CA VAL A 107 4.69 -3.87 0.81
C VAL A 107 5.27 -3.45 -0.54
N LEU A 108 6.48 -2.88 -0.55
CA LEU A 108 7.13 -2.43 -1.77
C LEU A 108 7.64 -3.59 -2.63
N ASN A 109 8.23 -4.62 -2.01
CA ASN A 109 8.74 -5.78 -2.75
C ASN A 109 7.63 -6.54 -3.46
N LYS A 110 6.43 -6.67 -2.89
CA LYS A 110 5.36 -7.43 -3.54
C LYS A 110 4.88 -6.76 -4.83
N THR A 111 4.75 -5.45 -4.85
CA THR A 111 4.34 -4.70 -6.05
C THR A 111 5.48 -4.64 -7.06
N ILE A 112 6.72 -4.47 -6.61
CA ILE A 112 7.90 -4.54 -7.47
C ILE A 112 8.03 -5.95 -8.07
N ASP A 113 7.76 -7.01 -7.32
CA ASP A 113 7.83 -8.39 -7.82
C ASP A 113 6.76 -8.63 -8.90
N TYR A 114 5.52 -8.15 -8.73
CA TYR A 114 4.48 -8.23 -9.76
C TYR A 114 4.80 -7.39 -11.00
N VAL A 115 5.35 -6.19 -10.83
CA VAL A 115 5.76 -5.31 -11.93
C VAL A 115 6.97 -5.90 -12.64
N ILE A 116 7.97 -6.38 -11.91
CA ILE A 116 9.13 -7.10 -12.46
C ILE A 116 8.68 -8.38 -13.14
N GLU A 117 7.72 -9.15 -12.63
CA GLU A 117 7.20 -10.34 -13.32
C GLU A 117 6.40 -9.98 -14.59
N GLY A 118 5.69 -8.85 -14.59
CA GLY A 118 4.97 -8.34 -15.76
C GLY A 118 5.90 -7.77 -16.85
N PHE A 119 6.99 -7.12 -16.46
CA PHE A 119 7.99 -6.55 -17.38
C PHE A 119 9.15 -7.50 -17.70
N ALA A 120 9.39 -8.52 -16.88
CA ALA A 120 10.16 -9.70 -17.24
C ALA A 120 9.29 -10.53 -18.20
N LEU A 121 9.10 -9.98 -19.41
CA LEU A 121 8.97 -10.78 -20.60
C LEU A 121 9.97 -11.91 -20.44
N LYS A 122 9.47 -13.13 -20.21
CA LYS A 122 10.25 -14.36 -20.23
C LYS A 122 10.93 -14.39 -21.58
N LYS A 123 12.11 -13.76 -21.67
CA LYS A 123 13.04 -13.92 -22.77
C LYS A 123 13.46 -15.36 -22.58
N LYS A 124 12.71 -16.26 -23.21
CA LYS A 124 12.97 -17.68 -23.23
C LYS A 124 14.34 -17.76 -23.88
N ILE A 125 15.39 -17.81 -23.06
CA ILE A 125 16.77 -17.93 -23.52
C ILE A 125 16.78 -19.28 -24.22
N LYS A 126 16.62 -19.25 -25.55
CA LYS A 126 16.72 -20.45 -26.36
C LYS A 126 18.18 -20.90 -26.17
N LYS A 127 18.37 -22.05 -25.53
CA LYS A 127 19.70 -22.61 -25.27
C LYS A 127 20.38 -22.95 -26.59
N ASP A 128 21.62 -22.51 -26.74
CA ASP A 128 22.48 -22.85 -27.88
C ASP A 128 22.56 -24.37 -28.08
N TRP A 129 22.85 -24.79 -29.31
CA TRP A 129 22.79 -26.20 -29.71
C TRP A 129 24.12 -26.67 -30.27
N ILE A 130 24.47 -27.93 -30.03
CA ILE A 130 25.72 -28.55 -30.52
C ILE A 130 25.42 -29.33 -31.79
N CYS A 131 26.23 -29.14 -32.84
CA CYS A 131 26.08 -29.87 -34.09
C CYS A 131 26.55 -31.32 -33.93
N LYS A 132 25.71 -32.32 -34.27
CA LYS A 132 26.12 -33.74 -34.20
C LYS A 132 27.20 -34.15 -35.21
N HIS A 133 27.32 -33.42 -36.32
CA HIS A 133 28.27 -33.76 -37.39
C HIS A 133 29.71 -33.31 -37.07
N CYS A 134 29.88 -32.09 -36.57
CA CYS A 134 31.21 -31.51 -36.30
C CYS A 134 31.44 -31.08 -34.85
N ASN A 135 30.48 -31.31 -33.96
CA ASN A 135 30.52 -30.99 -32.53
C ASN A 135 30.69 -29.50 -32.18
N THR A 136 30.49 -28.59 -33.14
CA THR A 136 30.58 -27.14 -32.91
C THR A 136 29.34 -26.60 -32.18
N LEU A 137 29.53 -25.65 -31.26
CA LEU A 137 28.45 -24.92 -30.58
C LEU A 137 27.85 -23.86 -31.52
N ASN A 138 26.53 -23.88 -31.71
CA ASN A 138 25.81 -22.99 -32.61
C ASN A 138 24.75 -22.16 -31.87
N ASN A 139 24.61 -20.90 -32.27
CA ASN A 139 23.58 -20.04 -31.72
C ASN A 139 22.18 -20.51 -32.15
N THR A 140 21.19 -20.34 -31.28
CA THR A 140 19.80 -20.69 -31.56
C THR A 140 19.12 -19.96 -32.70
N LYS A 141 19.69 -18.85 -33.16
CA LYS A 141 19.23 -18.12 -34.36
C LYS A 141 19.53 -18.87 -35.66
N PHE A 142 20.55 -19.73 -35.69
CA PHE A 142 20.94 -20.45 -36.90
C PHE A 142 20.24 -21.79 -37.00
N TYR A 143 19.69 -22.05 -38.19
CA TYR A 143 19.04 -23.32 -38.54
C TYR A 143 20.05 -24.35 -39.07
N ASN A 144 21.17 -23.90 -39.62
CA ASN A 144 22.27 -24.72 -40.10
C ASN A 144 23.53 -24.46 -39.25
N CYS A 145 24.43 -25.43 -39.19
CA CYS A 145 25.69 -25.27 -38.49
C CYS A 145 26.58 -24.24 -39.22
N HIS A 146 27.12 -23.28 -38.48
CA HIS A 146 28.02 -22.26 -39.06
C HIS A 146 29.38 -22.81 -39.50
N SER A 147 29.74 -24.02 -39.04
CA SER A 147 31.04 -24.64 -39.36
C SER A 147 30.93 -25.66 -40.50
N CYS A 148 29.94 -26.56 -40.49
CA CYS A 148 29.81 -27.62 -41.51
C CYS A 148 28.57 -27.51 -42.41
N GLY A 149 27.68 -26.54 -42.17
CA GLY A 149 26.44 -26.36 -42.96
C GLY A 149 25.31 -27.35 -42.64
N ALA A 150 25.53 -28.36 -41.79
CA ALA A 150 24.52 -29.37 -41.49
C ALA A 150 23.26 -28.80 -40.80
N ASN A 151 22.10 -29.41 -41.08
CA ASN A 151 20.80 -28.93 -40.62
C ASN A 151 20.52 -29.34 -39.17
N ARG A 152 19.93 -28.43 -38.38
CA ARG A 152 19.58 -28.67 -36.97
C ARG A 152 18.56 -29.81 -36.76
N ARG A 153 17.67 -30.10 -37.71
CA ARG A 153 16.58 -31.11 -37.54
C ARG A 153 17.07 -32.57 -37.52
N GLU A 154 18.31 -32.84 -37.89
CA GLU A 154 18.91 -34.18 -37.84
C GLU A 154 19.37 -34.59 -36.43
N VAL A 155 19.14 -33.71 -35.45
CA VAL A 155 19.53 -33.88 -34.05
C VAL A 155 18.26 -34.12 -33.21
N LYS A 156 17.73 -35.34 -33.22
CA LYS A 156 16.79 -35.83 -32.18
C LYS A 156 17.54 -36.22 -30.91
#